data_AF-A0A8J6JDF8-F1
#
_entry.id   AF-A0A8J6JDF8-F1
#
_cell.length_a   1.000
_cell.length_b   1.000
_cell.length_c   1.000
_cell.angle_alpha   90.00
_cell.angle_beta   90.00
_cell.angle_gamma   90.00
#
_symmetry.space_group_name_H-M   'P 1'
#
loop_
_entity.id
_entity.type
_entity.pdbx_description
1 polymer ?
#
loop_
_entity_poly.entity_id
_entity_poly.type
_entity_poly.pdbx_seq_one_letter_code
_entity_poly.pdbx_strand_id
1 'polypeptide(L)'
;MKQSFYGGVHPNDRKEATRHKAVTPLGAAPQQVVIAMSMHIGAPCKSVVAKGDHVTVGQKIGEIAGLGAPIHASVSGTVTAVEPRPYPGGNKVMSVVIENDFQDTFGSDLTPHPDYSKLTADEIVEIIKEAGVTGMGGAGFPTHVKISSGIGKVDTLILNGAECEPYITADHRLMLEQGERVIGGARILMQAFGLQSATIGVEANKPDAIEHLQALVGARADVHVESLRTRYPQGAEKQLIQRLTGREVPPGGLPAHVGCAVFNVGTAAAVYDAVVEGKPVTHRIVTVTGDAVKEPCNLLVPLGTSFQHLIDEAKGFAEEPDRVLTGGPMMGIAQHTLEVGIIKGTNAVLCLTRKEAAPIETEEVCLRCARCVNVCPMHLTPVYMHLYAGKGMWKEAEALNVMDCIECGSCNYICPGRLHLVQSFRMTKMELRQLAAKEKAAKEAAKA
;
A
#
# COMPACT_ATOMS: atom_id res chain seq x y z
N MET A 1 -22.33 10.39 16.78
CA MET A 1 -21.95 9.57 15.60
C MET A 1 -22.02 8.09 15.98
N LYS A 2 -22.91 7.33 15.31
CA LYS A 2 -23.36 5.99 15.74
C LYS A 2 -22.86 4.83 14.85
N GLN A 3 -21.94 5.10 13.91
CA GLN A 3 -21.47 4.08 12.99
C GLN A 3 -20.08 3.60 13.42
N SER A 4 -19.97 2.30 13.73
CA SER A 4 -18.73 1.62 14.09
C SER A 4 -18.78 0.21 13.50
N PHE A 5 -17.65 -0.31 13.03
CA PHE A 5 -17.56 -1.69 12.56
C PHE A 5 -17.27 -2.66 13.71
N TYR A 6 -17.59 -3.94 13.53
CA TYR A 6 -17.35 -5.00 14.50
C TYR A 6 -15.87 -5.45 14.51
N GLY A 7 -15.38 -6.03 15.62
CA GLY A 7 -14.07 -6.70 15.64
C GLY A 7 -12.86 -5.75 15.60
N GLY A 8 -11.69 -6.22 15.17
CA GLY A 8 -10.44 -5.46 15.27
C GLY A 8 -9.82 -5.44 16.67
N VAL A 9 -8.64 -4.85 16.76
CA VAL A 9 -7.76 -4.80 17.94
C VAL A 9 -7.23 -3.39 18.15
N HIS A 10 -6.57 -3.15 19.28
CA HIS A 10 -5.96 -1.87 19.61
C HIS A 10 -4.49 -2.08 20.02
N PRO A 11 -3.60 -2.40 19.06
CA PRO A 11 -2.17 -2.49 19.35
C PRO A 11 -1.65 -1.13 19.79
N ASN A 12 -0.57 -1.12 20.58
CA ASN A 12 0.16 0.12 20.86
C ASN A 12 0.65 0.69 19.52
N ASP A 13 0.38 1.96 19.25
CA ASP A 13 0.62 2.57 17.95
C ASP A 13 2.12 2.73 17.65
N ARG A 14 2.98 2.85 18.66
CA ARG A 14 4.45 2.99 18.53
C ARG A 14 4.90 4.02 17.48
N LYS A 15 4.13 5.10 17.28
CA LYS A 15 4.44 6.15 16.28
C LYS A 15 5.40 7.23 16.80
N GLU A 16 5.67 7.26 18.10
CA GLU A 16 6.44 8.34 18.75
C GLU A 16 7.84 8.53 18.16
N ALA A 17 8.50 7.45 17.76
CA ALA A 17 9.86 7.48 17.25
C ALA A 17 10.04 8.33 15.98
N THR A 18 8.96 8.53 15.20
CA THR A 18 9.00 9.17 13.87
C THR A 18 7.92 10.21 13.63
N ARG A 19 6.82 10.26 14.40
CA ARG A 19 5.69 11.19 14.14
C ARG A 19 6.08 12.67 14.14
N HIS A 20 7.06 13.05 14.97
CA HIS A 20 7.56 14.43 15.11
C HIS A 20 8.73 14.75 14.18
N LYS A 21 9.21 13.76 13.41
CA LYS A 21 10.33 13.92 12.48
C LYS A 21 9.80 14.22 11.08
N ALA A 22 10.18 15.38 10.56
CA ALA A 22 9.80 15.81 9.22
C ALA A 22 10.29 14.82 8.16
N VAL A 23 9.63 14.80 7.01
CA VAL A 23 10.16 14.08 5.84
C VAL A 23 11.41 14.81 5.36
N THR A 24 12.50 14.08 5.20
CA THR A 24 13.71 14.59 4.57
C THR A 24 14.02 13.83 3.29
N PRO A 25 14.64 14.46 2.28
CA PRO A 25 15.28 13.69 1.22
C PRO A 25 16.40 12.82 1.80
N LEU A 26 16.90 11.87 1.02
CA LEU A 26 18.12 11.13 1.37
C LEU A 26 19.31 12.08 1.51
N GLY A 27 20.16 11.87 2.51
CA GLY A 27 21.39 12.65 2.70
C GLY A 27 22.40 12.42 1.57
N ALA A 28 22.46 11.20 1.03
CA ALA A 28 23.16 10.88 -0.21
C ALA A 28 22.22 10.17 -1.18
N ALA A 29 22.22 10.60 -2.44
CA ALA A 29 21.54 9.88 -3.50
C ALA A 29 22.17 8.48 -3.66
N PRO A 30 21.37 7.43 -3.94
CA PRO A 30 21.89 6.09 -4.10
C PRO A 30 22.76 6.02 -5.37
N GLN A 31 23.90 5.33 -5.30
CA GLN A 31 24.76 5.08 -6.46
C GLN A 31 24.06 4.24 -7.54
N GLN A 32 23.10 3.41 -7.11
CA GLN A 32 22.36 2.53 -7.98
C GLN A 32 20.94 2.32 -7.43
N VAL A 33 19.97 2.21 -8.33
CA VAL A 33 18.61 1.78 -7.99
C VAL A 33 18.26 0.48 -8.74
N VAL A 34 17.49 -0.38 -8.09
CA VAL A 34 16.97 -1.63 -8.67
C VAL A 34 15.46 -1.53 -8.78
N ILE A 35 14.97 -1.18 -9.96
CA ILE A 35 13.55 -0.92 -10.20
C ILE A 35 12.87 -2.22 -10.63
N ALA A 36 12.10 -2.82 -9.71
CA ALA A 36 11.33 -4.02 -9.98
C ALA A 36 10.24 -3.77 -11.05
N MET A 37 10.11 -4.67 -12.03
CA MET A 37 9.03 -4.58 -13.02
C MET A 37 7.66 -5.05 -12.49
N SER A 38 7.57 -5.37 -11.19
CA SER A 38 6.35 -5.80 -10.51
C SER A 38 6.00 -4.83 -9.37
N MET A 39 5.40 -3.68 -9.69
CA MET A 39 5.00 -2.66 -8.69
C MET A 39 3.50 -2.46 -8.57
N HIS A 40 2.69 -3.40 -9.09
CA HIS A 40 1.24 -3.33 -9.06
C HIS A 40 0.61 -4.73 -9.04
N ILE A 41 -0.70 -4.79 -8.77
CA ILE A 41 -1.50 -5.99 -9.05
C ILE A 41 -1.57 -6.18 -10.56
N GLY A 42 -1.33 -7.41 -11.02
CA GLY A 42 -1.31 -7.77 -12.44
C GLY A 42 -0.04 -8.52 -12.82
N ALA A 43 0.15 -8.71 -14.13
CA ALA A 43 1.39 -9.28 -14.65
C ALA A 43 2.53 -8.24 -14.52
N PRO A 44 3.79 -8.65 -14.28
CA PRO A 44 4.92 -7.74 -14.32
C PRO A 44 5.02 -6.99 -15.66
N CYS A 45 5.44 -5.73 -15.61
CA CYS A 45 5.71 -4.93 -16.80
C CYS A 45 6.81 -5.56 -17.68
N LYS A 46 6.70 -5.35 -18.99
CA LYS A 46 7.79 -5.61 -19.92
C LYS A 46 8.73 -4.42 -19.90
N SER A 47 10.02 -4.64 -19.66
CA SER A 47 11.00 -3.56 -19.78
C SER A 47 11.09 -3.06 -21.23
N VAL A 48 11.15 -1.75 -21.41
CA VAL A 48 11.31 -1.09 -22.72
C VAL A 48 12.72 -0.49 -22.91
N VAL A 49 13.62 -0.76 -21.96
CA VAL A 49 15.03 -0.38 -22.01
C VAL A 49 15.91 -1.62 -21.91
N ALA A 50 17.15 -1.50 -22.36
CA ALA A 50 18.16 -2.55 -22.34
C ALA A 50 19.44 -2.08 -21.64
N LYS A 51 20.31 -3.02 -21.30
CA LYS A 51 21.65 -2.72 -20.79
C LYS A 51 22.40 -1.82 -21.78
N GLY A 52 22.94 -0.72 -21.28
CA GLY A 52 23.67 0.29 -22.04
C GLY A 52 22.86 1.54 -22.37
N ASP A 53 21.52 1.50 -22.23
CA ASP A 53 20.67 2.66 -22.48
C ASP A 53 20.88 3.72 -21.38
N HIS A 54 20.89 5.00 -21.78
CA HIS A 54 20.79 6.11 -20.84
C HIS A 54 19.32 6.46 -20.61
N VAL A 55 18.96 6.77 -19.37
CA VAL A 55 17.59 7.09 -18.96
C VAL A 55 17.55 8.38 -18.14
N THR A 56 16.45 9.11 -18.24
CA THR A 56 16.16 10.31 -17.45
C THR A 56 15.16 10.03 -16.32
N VAL A 57 15.17 10.84 -15.27
CA VAL A 57 14.16 10.78 -14.20
C VAL A 57 12.77 10.96 -14.80
N GLY A 58 11.87 10.03 -14.49
CA GLY A 58 10.50 10.03 -14.98
C GLY A 58 10.32 9.40 -16.37
N GLN A 59 11.38 8.98 -17.05
CA GLN A 59 11.26 8.24 -18.31
C GLN A 59 10.57 6.89 -18.07
N LYS A 60 9.62 6.53 -18.92
CA LYS A 60 8.97 5.20 -18.87
C LYS A 60 9.99 4.11 -19.24
N ILE A 61 10.13 3.12 -18.36
CA ILE A 61 11.06 1.98 -18.52
C ILE A 61 10.36 0.61 -18.45
N GLY A 62 9.10 0.59 -18.03
CA GLY A 62 8.27 -0.62 -17.98
C GLY A 62 6.87 -0.38 -18.52
N GLU A 63 6.51 -1.14 -19.55
CA GLU A 63 5.21 -1.11 -20.23
C GLU A 63 4.28 -2.20 -19.67
N ILE A 64 2.99 -1.88 -19.54
CA ILE A 64 2.02 -2.78 -18.91
C ILE A 64 1.56 -3.89 -19.87
N ALA A 65 1.24 -5.05 -19.31
CA ALA A 65 0.57 -6.13 -20.03
C ALA A 65 -0.79 -6.43 -19.35
N GLY A 66 -1.87 -5.88 -19.90
CA GLY A 66 -3.21 -6.02 -19.32
C GLY A 66 -3.42 -5.16 -18.08
N LEU A 67 -3.88 -5.76 -16.97
CA LEU A 67 -4.06 -5.06 -15.70
C LEU A 67 -2.70 -4.63 -15.14
N GLY A 68 -2.43 -3.33 -15.03
CA GLY A 68 -1.18 -2.85 -14.45
C GLY A 68 -1.04 -1.34 -14.45
N ALA A 69 0.16 -0.83 -14.14
CA ALA A 69 0.50 0.59 -14.27
C ALA A 69 1.97 0.75 -14.71
N PRO A 70 2.29 1.62 -15.69
CA PRO A 70 3.65 1.85 -16.18
C PRO A 70 4.65 2.15 -15.06
N ILE A 71 5.92 1.83 -15.32
CA ILE A 71 7.03 1.99 -14.38
C ILE A 71 8.06 2.94 -14.99
N HIS A 72 8.57 3.85 -14.16
CA HIS A 72 9.43 4.95 -14.58
C HIS A 72 10.79 4.86 -13.88
N ALA A 73 11.83 5.41 -14.51
CA ALA A 73 13.13 5.59 -13.90
C ALA A 73 13.05 6.62 -12.77
N SER A 74 13.57 6.27 -11.60
CA SER A 74 13.56 7.12 -10.40
C SER A 74 14.79 8.03 -10.29
N VAL A 75 15.86 7.71 -11.02
CA VAL A 75 17.11 8.46 -11.15
C VAL A 75 17.49 8.56 -12.63
N SER A 76 18.29 9.56 -13.01
CA SER A 76 18.95 9.58 -14.32
C SER A 76 20.25 8.76 -14.29
N GLY A 77 20.63 8.20 -15.43
CA GLY A 77 21.89 7.48 -15.56
C GLY A 77 21.83 6.34 -16.55
N THR A 78 22.64 5.30 -16.32
CA THR A 78 22.84 4.22 -17.30
C THR A 78 22.25 2.91 -16.81
N VAL A 79 21.47 2.23 -17.66
CA VAL A 79 20.98 0.88 -17.38
C VAL A 79 22.14 -0.11 -17.44
N THR A 80 22.51 -0.68 -16.30
CA THR A 80 23.64 -1.62 -16.19
C THR A 80 23.21 -3.08 -16.33
N ALA A 81 21.94 -3.40 -16.02
CA ALA A 81 21.37 -4.74 -16.19
C ALA A 81 19.84 -4.73 -16.27
N VAL A 82 19.28 -5.75 -16.94
CA VAL A 82 17.85 -6.10 -16.90
C VAL A 82 17.74 -7.59 -16.58
N GLU A 83 17.52 -7.92 -15.31
CA GLU A 83 17.65 -9.31 -14.82
C GLU A 83 16.84 -9.55 -13.53
N PRO A 84 16.62 -10.82 -13.12
CA PRO A 84 15.93 -11.13 -11.87
C PRO A 84 16.71 -10.67 -10.62
N ARG A 85 16.09 -9.83 -9.78
CA ARG A 85 16.64 -9.34 -8.50
C ARG A 85 15.69 -9.57 -7.32
N PRO A 86 16.19 -9.59 -6.06
CA PRO A 86 15.35 -9.70 -4.87
C PRO A 86 14.22 -8.67 -4.84
N TYR A 87 13.03 -9.10 -4.41
CA TYR A 87 11.79 -8.29 -4.42
C TYR A 87 11.10 -8.34 -3.05
N PRO A 88 10.41 -7.27 -2.58
CA PRO A 88 9.75 -7.25 -1.27
C PRO A 88 8.74 -8.37 -1.02
N GLY A 89 8.16 -8.95 -2.08
CA GLY A 89 7.28 -10.11 -2.01
C GLY A 89 7.98 -11.46 -1.80
N GLY A 90 9.31 -11.50 -1.62
CA GLY A 90 10.09 -12.68 -1.24
C GLY A 90 10.76 -13.43 -2.41
N ASN A 91 10.22 -13.33 -3.62
CA ASN A 91 10.79 -13.95 -4.81
C ASN A 91 11.82 -13.04 -5.51
N LYS A 92 12.45 -13.53 -6.58
CA LYS A 92 13.14 -12.67 -7.55
C LYS A 92 12.18 -12.27 -8.66
N VAL A 93 12.26 -11.02 -9.11
CA VAL A 93 11.48 -10.50 -10.25
C VAL A 93 12.40 -9.80 -11.23
N MET A 94 12.03 -9.78 -12.51
CA MET A 94 12.75 -8.98 -13.50
C MET A 94 12.80 -7.52 -13.05
N SER A 95 14.00 -6.95 -13.05
CA SER A 95 14.26 -5.59 -12.58
C SER A 95 15.22 -4.88 -13.54
N VAL A 96 15.07 -3.56 -13.64
CA VAL A 96 15.99 -2.68 -14.36
C VAL A 96 16.95 -2.09 -13.32
N VAL A 97 18.25 -2.29 -13.51
CA VAL A 97 19.30 -1.77 -12.64
C VAL A 97 19.89 -0.52 -13.29
N ILE A 98 19.80 0.62 -12.62
CA ILE A 98 20.27 1.92 -13.13
C ILE A 98 21.40 2.42 -12.22
N GLU A 99 22.57 2.61 -12.79
CA GLU A 99 23.66 3.36 -12.16
C GLU A 99 23.38 4.85 -12.27
N ASN A 100 23.33 5.51 -11.13
CA ASN A 100 22.93 6.92 -11.01
C ASN A 100 24.06 7.83 -11.49
N ASP A 101 23.75 8.76 -12.39
CA ASP A 101 24.70 9.78 -12.86
C ASP A 101 24.74 11.04 -11.97
N PHE A 102 23.85 11.12 -10.98
CA PHE A 102 23.70 12.23 -10.02
C PHE A 102 23.35 13.57 -10.66
N GLN A 103 22.84 13.58 -11.90
CA GLN A 103 22.45 14.81 -12.60
C GLN A 103 20.97 15.16 -12.42
N ASP A 104 20.16 14.20 -11.97
CA ASP A 104 18.69 14.34 -11.82
C ASP A 104 18.02 14.91 -13.09
N THR A 105 18.53 14.52 -14.27
CA THR A 105 17.99 15.02 -15.54
C THR A 105 16.58 14.49 -15.70
N PHE A 106 15.59 15.39 -15.70
CA PHE A 106 14.17 15.04 -15.82
C PHE A 106 13.75 14.92 -17.29
N GLY A 107 13.00 13.88 -17.63
CA GLY A 107 12.53 13.61 -18.99
C GLY A 107 11.31 12.68 -19.01
N SER A 108 10.20 13.17 -18.46
CA SER A 108 8.89 12.53 -18.54
C SER A 108 8.12 13.03 -19.78
N ASP A 109 7.34 12.16 -20.41
CA ASP A 109 6.42 12.52 -21.50
C ASP A 109 5.11 13.19 -21.00
N LEU A 110 4.88 13.18 -19.68
CA LEU A 110 3.71 13.81 -19.10
C LEU A 110 3.79 15.33 -19.16
N THR A 111 2.69 15.95 -19.59
CA THR A 111 2.55 17.40 -19.61
C THR A 111 1.85 17.88 -18.33
N PRO A 112 2.34 18.95 -17.67
CA PRO A 112 1.66 19.54 -16.51
C PRO A 112 0.34 20.21 -16.89
N HIS A 113 -0.70 20.01 -16.08
CA HIS A 113 -2.00 20.67 -16.20
C HIS A 113 -2.38 21.43 -14.90
N PRO A 114 -1.78 22.60 -14.63
CA PRO A 114 -2.13 23.42 -13.45
C PRO A 114 -3.61 23.81 -13.39
N ASP A 115 -4.23 24.01 -14.55
CA ASP A 115 -5.66 24.19 -14.72
C ASP A 115 -6.30 22.90 -15.24
N TYR A 116 -6.45 21.92 -14.34
CA TYR A 116 -7.07 20.63 -14.66
C TYR A 116 -8.60 20.72 -14.85
N SER A 117 -9.22 21.88 -14.61
CA SER A 117 -10.68 22.06 -14.72
C SER A 117 -11.22 21.83 -16.14
N LYS A 118 -10.35 21.96 -17.14
CA LYS A 118 -10.66 21.74 -18.55
C LYS A 118 -10.55 20.29 -19.00
N LEU A 119 -9.94 19.43 -18.17
CA LEU A 119 -9.75 18.03 -18.51
C LEU A 119 -11.06 17.25 -18.34
N THR A 120 -11.33 16.39 -19.30
CA THR A 120 -12.35 15.36 -19.21
C THR A 120 -11.94 14.26 -18.23
N ALA A 121 -12.91 13.46 -17.77
CA ALA A 121 -12.62 12.31 -16.90
C ALA A 121 -11.66 11.31 -17.57
N ASP A 122 -11.82 11.08 -18.88
CA ASP A 122 -10.97 10.16 -19.64
C ASP A 122 -9.53 10.67 -19.76
N GLU A 123 -9.32 11.97 -19.98
CA GLU A 123 -7.97 12.57 -19.98
C GLU A 123 -7.31 12.46 -18.60
N ILE A 124 -8.05 12.71 -17.51
CA ILE A 124 -7.54 12.54 -16.15
C ILE A 124 -7.14 11.07 -15.92
N VAL A 125 -7.99 10.12 -16.31
CA VAL A 125 -7.72 8.68 -16.18
C VAL A 125 -6.47 8.28 -16.96
N GLU A 126 -6.29 8.78 -18.18
CA GLU A 126 -5.13 8.47 -19.01
C GLU A 126 -3.84 9.08 -18.44
N ILE A 127 -3.87 10.33 -17.96
CA ILE A 127 -2.71 10.93 -17.27
C ILE A 127 -2.31 10.11 -16.04
N ILE A 128 -3.29 9.71 -15.21
CA ILE A 128 -3.06 8.88 -14.02
C ILE A 128 -2.49 7.50 -14.40
N LYS A 129 -2.96 6.92 -15.50
CA LYS A 129 -2.44 5.68 -16.06
C LYS A 129 -0.99 5.86 -16.48
N GLU A 130 -0.70 6.82 -17.35
CA GLU A 130 0.65 7.03 -17.92
C GLU A 130 1.66 7.46 -16.85
N ALA A 131 1.23 8.17 -15.80
CA ALA A 131 2.06 8.47 -14.63
C ALA A 131 2.40 7.25 -13.76
N GLY A 132 1.78 6.09 -14.03
CA GLY A 132 2.03 4.87 -13.30
C GLY A 132 1.46 4.90 -11.88
N VAL A 133 0.38 5.64 -11.62
CA VAL A 133 -0.16 5.75 -10.26
C VAL A 133 -0.86 4.43 -9.86
N THR A 134 -0.49 3.93 -8.68
CA THR A 134 -1.06 2.73 -8.05
C THR A 134 -1.49 3.06 -6.63
N GLY A 135 -2.41 2.27 -6.06
CA GLY A 135 -2.81 2.40 -4.66
C GLY A 135 -1.62 2.25 -3.71
N MET A 136 -1.19 3.38 -3.12
CA MET A 136 0.01 3.49 -2.28
C MET A 136 -0.18 3.03 -0.83
N GLY A 137 -1.39 2.60 -0.47
CA GLY A 137 -1.71 1.99 0.84
C GLY A 137 -1.20 0.55 1.01
N GLY A 138 -0.42 0.03 0.04
CA GLY A 138 0.27 -1.26 0.12
C GLY A 138 -0.05 -2.21 -1.04
N ALA A 139 -1.34 -2.41 -1.33
CA ALA A 139 -1.78 -3.43 -2.29
C ALA A 139 -1.36 -3.17 -3.76
N GLY A 140 -1.10 -1.92 -4.16
CA GLY A 140 -0.63 -1.60 -5.51
C GLY A 140 -1.68 -1.81 -6.61
N PHE A 141 -2.98 -1.69 -6.32
CA PHE A 141 -4.00 -1.76 -7.37
C PHE A 141 -3.89 -0.54 -8.32
N PRO A 142 -3.92 -0.71 -9.66
CA PRO A 142 -3.82 0.41 -10.60
C PRO A 142 -4.92 1.46 -10.39
N THR A 143 -4.52 2.72 -10.17
CA THR A 143 -5.46 3.79 -9.79
C THR A 143 -6.44 4.11 -10.92
N HIS A 144 -5.97 4.16 -12.16
CA HIS A 144 -6.82 4.42 -13.33
C HIS A 144 -7.93 3.36 -13.48
N VAL A 145 -7.62 2.07 -13.31
CA VAL A 145 -8.63 0.99 -13.37
C VAL A 145 -9.67 1.15 -12.27
N LYS A 146 -9.25 1.56 -11.07
CA LYS A 146 -10.17 1.83 -9.97
C LYS A 146 -11.12 2.97 -10.30
N ILE A 147 -10.62 4.03 -10.95
CA ILE A 147 -11.43 5.16 -11.40
C ILE A 147 -12.40 4.72 -12.49
N SER A 148 -11.90 4.18 -13.61
CA SER A 148 -12.73 3.78 -14.76
C SER A 148 -13.82 2.79 -14.38
N SER A 149 -13.54 1.83 -13.49
CA SER A 149 -14.53 0.83 -13.06
C SER A 149 -15.64 1.41 -12.17
N GLY A 150 -15.39 2.58 -11.55
CA GLY A 150 -16.29 3.27 -10.64
C GLY A 150 -17.04 4.47 -11.23
N ILE A 151 -16.61 5.01 -12.38
CA ILE A 151 -17.34 6.07 -13.09
C ILE A 151 -18.79 5.62 -13.34
N GLY A 152 -19.74 6.50 -13.00
CA GLY A 152 -21.19 6.23 -13.10
C GLY A 152 -21.76 5.30 -12.02
N LYS A 153 -20.93 4.75 -11.12
CA LYS A 153 -21.36 3.88 -10.00
C LYS A 153 -21.12 4.49 -8.64
N VAL A 154 -20.06 5.30 -8.51
CA VAL A 154 -19.61 5.88 -7.25
C VAL A 154 -20.35 7.19 -6.99
N ASP A 155 -20.94 7.31 -5.80
CA ASP A 155 -21.55 8.54 -5.27
C ASP A 155 -20.79 9.13 -4.07
N THR A 156 -19.88 8.35 -3.46
CA THR A 156 -19.13 8.73 -2.27
C THR A 156 -17.63 8.49 -2.48
N LEU A 157 -16.83 9.55 -2.43
CA LEU A 157 -15.36 9.48 -2.48
C LEU A 157 -14.76 9.59 -1.07
N ILE A 158 -13.93 8.61 -0.72
CA ILE A 158 -13.26 8.53 0.58
C ILE A 158 -11.75 8.53 0.38
N LEU A 159 -11.04 9.38 1.11
CA LEU A 159 -9.60 9.34 1.25
C LEU A 159 -9.23 8.71 2.59
N ASN A 160 -8.41 7.67 2.52
CA ASN A 160 -7.93 6.93 3.66
C ASN A 160 -6.62 7.52 4.18
N GLY A 161 -6.72 8.36 5.21
CA GLY A 161 -5.62 8.87 6.02
C GLY A 161 -5.53 8.19 7.39
N ALA A 162 -6.14 7.01 7.56
CA ALA A 162 -6.19 6.34 8.85
C ALA A 162 -4.79 5.91 9.32
N GLU A 163 -3.98 5.31 8.43
CA GLU A 163 -2.64 4.79 8.72
C GLU A 163 -2.60 4.03 10.06
N CYS A 164 -3.45 3.00 10.17
CA CYS A 164 -3.69 2.30 11.44
C CYS A 164 -2.63 1.25 11.81
N GLU A 165 -1.70 0.93 10.91
CA GLU A 165 -0.54 0.08 11.22
C GLU A 165 0.35 0.77 12.27
N PRO A 166 0.79 0.07 13.32
CA PRO A 166 1.78 0.60 14.26
C PRO A 166 3.09 0.97 13.57
N TYR A 167 3.86 1.86 14.21
CA TYR A 167 5.16 2.42 13.78
C TYR A 167 5.17 3.33 12.55
N ILE A 168 4.32 3.07 11.56
CA ILE A 168 4.35 3.79 10.29
C ILE A 168 3.87 5.23 10.50
N THR A 169 4.55 6.22 9.91
CA THR A 169 4.13 7.65 9.98
C THR A 169 4.23 8.36 8.63
N ALA A 170 4.45 7.64 7.53
CA ALA A 170 4.64 8.18 6.19
C ALA A 170 3.42 9.00 5.72
N ASP A 171 2.21 8.47 5.88
CA ASP A 171 0.97 9.16 5.51
C ASP A 171 0.65 10.28 6.50
N HIS A 172 0.97 10.10 7.79
CA HIS A 172 0.83 11.18 8.79
C HIS A 172 1.69 12.39 8.39
N ARG A 173 2.98 12.19 8.10
CA ARG A 173 3.86 13.27 7.66
C ARG A 173 3.46 13.85 6.31
N LEU A 174 3.02 13.01 5.36
CA LEU A 174 2.48 13.48 4.09
C LEU A 174 1.31 14.46 4.31
N MET A 175 0.37 14.13 5.19
CA MET A 175 -0.78 15.00 5.46
C MET A 175 -0.37 16.34 6.07
N LEU A 176 0.72 16.40 6.84
CA LEU A 176 1.23 17.63 7.47
C LEU A 176 2.08 18.49 6.52
N GLU A 177 2.83 17.87 5.62
CA GLU A 177 3.87 18.56 4.81
C GLU A 177 3.46 18.74 3.34
N GLN A 178 2.53 17.92 2.88
CA GLN A 178 2.01 17.93 1.50
C GLN A 178 0.47 17.89 1.50
N GLY A 179 -0.16 18.47 2.52
CA GLY A 179 -1.61 18.52 2.66
C GLY A 179 -2.32 19.16 1.45
N GLU A 180 -1.71 20.16 0.80
CA GLU A 180 -2.29 20.74 -0.42
C GLU A 180 -2.35 19.74 -1.58
N ARG A 181 -1.33 18.87 -1.71
CA ARG A 181 -1.33 17.79 -2.72
C ARG A 181 -2.42 16.77 -2.44
N VAL A 182 -2.61 16.41 -1.17
CA VAL A 182 -3.68 15.48 -0.77
C VAL A 182 -5.06 16.06 -1.12
N ILE A 183 -5.33 17.31 -0.77
CA ILE A 183 -6.61 17.99 -1.04
C ILE A 183 -6.80 18.24 -2.54
N GLY A 184 -5.75 18.67 -3.25
CA GLY A 184 -5.79 18.87 -4.70
C GLY A 184 -6.05 17.56 -5.45
N GLY A 185 -5.39 16.47 -5.03
CA GLY A 185 -5.64 15.13 -5.53
C GLY A 185 -7.07 14.65 -5.27
N ALA A 186 -7.63 14.95 -4.10
CA ALA A 186 -9.03 14.68 -3.79
C ALA A 186 -9.96 15.37 -4.80
N ARG A 187 -9.72 16.65 -5.11
CA ARG A 187 -10.53 17.44 -6.05
C ARG A 187 -10.41 16.94 -7.49
N ILE A 188 -9.22 16.50 -7.92
CA ILE A 188 -9.04 15.87 -9.24
C ILE A 188 -9.83 14.55 -9.33
N LEU A 189 -9.77 13.72 -8.28
CA LEU A 189 -10.57 12.49 -8.20
C LEU A 189 -12.07 12.81 -8.21
N MET A 190 -12.52 13.84 -7.49
CA MET A 190 -13.91 14.32 -7.52
C MET A 190 -14.34 14.67 -8.94
N GLN A 191 -13.52 15.41 -9.70
CA GLN A 191 -13.79 15.75 -11.10
C GLN A 191 -13.87 14.50 -11.98
N ALA A 192 -12.94 13.55 -11.83
CA ALA A 192 -12.95 12.30 -12.60
C ALA A 192 -14.22 11.46 -12.35
N PHE A 193 -14.76 11.46 -11.13
CA PHE A 193 -16.02 10.78 -10.79
C PHE A 193 -17.28 11.64 -11.02
N GLY A 194 -17.16 12.94 -11.28
CA GLY A 194 -18.29 13.87 -11.34
C GLY A 194 -18.93 14.17 -9.98
N LEU A 195 -18.16 14.13 -8.89
CA LEU A 195 -18.63 14.32 -7.52
C LEU A 195 -18.40 15.75 -7.02
N GLN A 196 -19.26 16.22 -6.12
CA GLN A 196 -19.19 17.55 -5.52
C GLN A 196 -18.50 17.57 -4.15
N SER A 197 -18.35 16.40 -3.52
CA SER A 197 -17.68 16.31 -2.23
C SER A 197 -16.86 15.03 -2.06
N ALA A 198 -15.90 15.09 -1.13
CA ALA A 198 -15.09 13.96 -0.69
C ALA A 198 -14.90 13.97 0.84
N THR A 199 -14.61 12.81 1.43
CA THR A 199 -14.32 12.70 2.86
C THR A 199 -12.92 12.13 3.10
N ILE A 200 -12.07 12.83 3.85
CA ILE A 200 -10.79 12.34 4.33
C ILE A 200 -10.99 11.78 5.74
N GLY A 201 -10.83 10.47 5.91
CA GLY A 201 -10.89 9.82 7.21
C GLY A 201 -9.52 9.71 7.84
N VAL A 202 -9.32 10.34 9.01
CA VAL A 202 -8.04 10.37 9.75
C VAL A 202 -8.25 9.89 11.18
N GLU A 203 -7.40 9.00 11.69
CA GLU A 203 -7.51 8.52 13.08
C GLU A 203 -7.22 9.63 14.11
N ALA A 204 -7.98 9.62 15.21
CA ALA A 204 -7.92 10.62 16.28
C ALA A 204 -6.58 10.67 17.04
N ASN A 205 -5.67 9.71 16.84
CA ASN A 205 -4.29 9.81 17.37
C ASN A 205 -3.40 10.78 16.56
N LYS A 206 -3.91 11.38 15.48
CA LYS A 206 -3.22 12.37 14.64
C LYS A 206 -3.97 13.73 14.63
N PRO A 207 -4.19 14.36 15.80
CA PRO A 207 -4.98 15.60 15.88
C PRO A 207 -4.36 16.74 15.06
N ASP A 208 -3.03 16.82 15.03
CA ASP A 208 -2.25 17.76 14.22
C ASP A 208 -2.55 17.65 12.72
N ALA A 209 -2.64 16.43 12.18
CA ALA A 209 -2.99 16.22 10.77
C ALA A 209 -4.45 16.60 10.48
N ILE A 210 -5.37 16.31 11.41
CA ILE A 210 -6.78 16.69 11.29
C ILE A 210 -6.91 18.23 11.24
N GLU A 211 -6.31 18.91 12.20
CA GLU A 211 -6.34 20.38 12.30
C GLU A 211 -5.72 21.03 11.07
N HIS A 212 -4.55 20.54 10.62
CA HIS A 212 -3.87 21.07 9.46
C HIS A 212 -4.69 20.90 8.16
N LEU A 213 -5.23 19.71 7.90
CA LEU A 213 -6.06 19.48 6.72
C LEU A 213 -7.35 20.30 6.76
N GLN A 214 -7.99 20.45 7.93
CA GLN A 214 -9.16 21.31 8.10
C GLN A 214 -8.84 22.77 7.78
N ALA A 215 -7.69 23.27 8.23
CA ALA A 215 -7.23 24.62 7.92
C ALA A 215 -6.99 24.82 6.41
N LEU A 216 -6.39 23.84 5.73
CA LEU A 216 -6.15 23.90 4.28
C LEU A 216 -7.44 23.82 3.44
N VAL A 217 -8.43 23.05 3.89
CA VAL A 217 -9.76 23.03 3.26
C VAL A 217 -10.44 24.40 3.41
N GLY A 218 -10.31 25.02 4.58
CA GLY A 218 -10.86 26.34 4.88
C GLY A 218 -12.39 26.34 4.82
N ALA A 219 -12.97 27.40 4.25
CA ALA A 219 -14.42 27.58 4.15
C ALA A 219 -15.06 26.79 2.98
N ARG A 220 -14.28 26.11 2.15
CA ARG A 220 -14.81 25.33 1.03
C ARG A 220 -15.46 24.06 1.57
N ALA A 221 -16.75 23.87 1.31
CA ALA A 221 -17.50 22.70 1.76
C ALA A 221 -17.31 21.46 0.85
N ASP A 222 -16.28 21.44 0.01
CA ASP A 222 -16.04 20.39 -0.99
C ASP A 222 -15.28 19.18 -0.42
N VAL A 223 -14.44 19.37 0.60
CA VAL A 223 -13.71 18.27 1.23
C VAL A 223 -13.97 18.27 2.73
N HIS A 224 -14.39 17.14 3.28
CA HIS A 224 -14.68 16.97 4.71
C HIS A 224 -13.59 16.14 5.38
N VAL A 225 -12.98 16.64 6.46
CA VAL A 225 -12.02 15.87 7.26
C VAL A 225 -12.76 15.28 8.47
N GLU A 226 -12.90 13.96 8.51
CA GLU A 226 -13.57 13.25 9.60
C GLU A 226 -12.56 12.55 10.52
N SER A 227 -12.68 12.83 11.82
CA SER A 227 -11.93 12.13 12.86
C SER A 227 -12.50 10.72 13.10
N LEU A 228 -11.62 9.72 13.00
CA LEU A 228 -11.93 8.31 13.19
C LEU A 228 -11.43 7.83 14.55
N ARG A 229 -12.09 6.83 15.11
CA ARG A 229 -11.59 6.17 16.32
C ARG A 229 -10.30 5.41 15.99
N THR A 230 -9.26 5.59 16.79
CA THR A 230 -8.01 4.81 16.68
C THR A 230 -8.28 3.33 16.96
N ARG A 231 -8.28 2.50 15.93
CA ARG A 231 -8.61 1.07 16.01
C ARG A 231 -8.02 0.36 14.81
N TYR A 232 -7.37 -0.78 15.02
CA TYR A 232 -6.92 -1.59 13.89
C TYR A 232 -7.99 -2.63 13.51
N PRO A 233 -8.35 -2.86 12.24
CA PRO A 233 -7.85 -2.21 11.02
C PRO A 233 -8.81 -1.12 10.49
N GLN A 234 -8.88 0.05 11.11
CA GLN A 234 -9.75 1.16 10.67
C GLN A 234 -9.45 1.63 9.25
N GLY A 235 -8.20 1.49 8.79
CA GLY A 235 -7.78 1.77 7.43
C GLY A 235 -8.09 0.66 6.41
N ALA A 236 -8.65 -0.49 6.80
CA ALA A 236 -9.11 -1.47 5.83
C ALA A 236 -10.33 -0.93 5.07
N GLU A 237 -10.33 -1.08 3.74
CA GLU A 237 -11.27 -0.40 2.86
C GLU A 237 -12.74 -0.65 3.22
N LYS A 238 -13.12 -1.91 3.48
CA LYS A 238 -14.49 -2.29 3.85
C LYS A 238 -14.90 -1.68 5.21
N GLN A 239 -14.00 -1.70 6.18
CA GLN A 239 -14.22 -1.14 7.53
C GLN A 239 -14.32 0.38 7.51
N LEU A 240 -13.52 1.04 6.67
CA LEU A 240 -13.57 2.49 6.48
C LEU A 240 -14.89 2.93 5.84
N ILE A 241 -15.34 2.23 4.79
CA ILE A 241 -16.64 2.47 4.16
C ILE A 241 -17.77 2.31 5.19
N GLN A 242 -17.79 1.20 5.94
CA GLN A 242 -18.83 0.98 6.94
C GLN A 242 -18.80 2.04 8.04
N ARG A 243 -17.61 2.51 8.45
CA ARG A 243 -17.48 3.56 9.46
C ARG A 243 -18.00 4.92 8.98
N LEU A 244 -17.71 5.31 7.74
CA LEU A 244 -18.05 6.63 7.22
C LEU A 244 -19.45 6.71 6.61
N THR A 245 -19.96 5.60 6.08
CA THR A 245 -21.21 5.58 5.30
C THR A 245 -22.28 4.65 5.88
N GLY A 246 -21.89 3.71 6.74
CA GLY A 246 -22.76 2.62 7.18
C GLY A 246 -23.00 1.52 6.14
N ARG A 247 -22.44 1.64 4.93
CA ARG A 247 -22.60 0.66 3.85
C ARG A 247 -21.64 -0.52 4.05
N GLU A 248 -22.07 -1.72 3.69
CA GLU A 248 -21.27 -2.94 3.79
C GLU A 248 -20.98 -3.51 2.41
N VAL A 249 -19.69 -3.67 2.08
CA VAL A 249 -19.28 -4.28 0.81
C VAL A 249 -19.53 -5.79 0.87
N PRO A 250 -20.33 -6.37 -0.04
CA PRO A 250 -20.67 -7.79 0.00
C PRO A 250 -19.43 -8.69 -0.20
N PRO A 251 -19.51 -9.97 0.21
CA PRO A 251 -18.53 -11.00 -0.15
C PRO A 251 -18.18 -10.98 -1.64
N GLY A 252 -16.88 -11.05 -1.96
CA GLY A 252 -16.38 -10.94 -3.35
C GLY A 252 -16.65 -9.59 -4.07
N GLY A 253 -17.36 -8.65 -3.44
CA GLY A 253 -17.69 -7.36 -4.02
C GLY A 253 -16.58 -6.32 -3.90
N LEU A 254 -16.68 -5.28 -4.74
CA LEU A 254 -15.82 -4.10 -4.71
C LEU A 254 -16.56 -2.92 -4.07
N PRO A 255 -15.84 -1.92 -3.53
CA PRO A 255 -16.43 -0.67 -3.04
C PRO A 255 -17.43 0.00 -4.00
N ALA A 256 -17.15 -0.06 -5.30
CA ALA A 256 -18.02 0.51 -6.33
C ALA A 256 -19.41 -0.14 -6.37
N HIS A 257 -19.56 -1.38 -5.89
CA HIS A 257 -20.87 -2.05 -5.78
C HIS A 257 -21.77 -1.44 -4.70
N VAL A 258 -21.20 -0.68 -3.76
CA VAL A 258 -21.94 0.05 -2.73
C VAL A 258 -21.84 1.56 -2.91
N GLY A 259 -21.47 2.02 -4.10
CA GLY A 259 -21.37 3.44 -4.45
C GLY A 259 -20.19 4.19 -3.83
N CYS A 260 -19.14 3.49 -3.39
CA CYS A 260 -17.98 4.11 -2.75
C CYS A 260 -16.69 3.89 -3.56
N ALA A 261 -15.79 4.87 -3.52
CA ALA A 261 -14.40 4.70 -3.94
C ALA A 261 -13.46 5.19 -2.83
N VAL A 262 -12.46 4.37 -2.49
CA VAL A 262 -11.50 4.68 -1.42
C VAL A 262 -10.10 4.81 -1.98
N PHE A 263 -9.42 5.93 -1.73
CA PHE A 263 -8.03 6.13 -2.15
C PHE A 263 -7.17 6.47 -0.94
N ASN A 264 -5.96 5.93 -0.85
CA ASN A 264 -5.02 6.34 0.19
C ASN A 264 -4.57 7.79 -0.04
N VAL A 265 -4.28 8.55 1.02
CA VAL A 265 -3.84 9.95 0.91
C VAL A 265 -2.56 10.12 0.06
N GLY A 266 -1.61 9.18 0.13
CA GLY A 266 -0.45 9.13 -0.76
C GLY A 266 -0.81 8.90 -2.22
N THR A 267 -1.87 8.14 -2.48
CA THR A 267 -2.38 7.97 -3.85
C THR A 267 -3.00 9.26 -4.37
N ALA A 268 -3.73 10.00 -3.52
CA ALA A 268 -4.29 11.30 -3.90
C ALA A 268 -3.17 12.32 -4.20
N ALA A 269 -2.14 12.40 -3.35
CA ALA A 269 -0.99 13.26 -3.61
C ALA A 269 -0.27 12.90 -4.93
N ALA A 270 -0.09 11.61 -5.22
CA ALA A 270 0.47 11.16 -6.49
C ALA A 270 -0.41 11.49 -7.71
N VAL A 271 -1.74 11.48 -7.56
CA VAL A 271 -2.67 11.95 -8.61
C VAL A 271 -2.49 13.45 -8.86
N TYR A 272 -2.30 14.24 -7.81
CA TYR A 272 -2.01 15.66 -7.95
C TYR A 272 -0.70 15.89 -8.72
N ASP A 273 0.39 15.23 -8.31
CA ASP A 273 1.68 15.37 -8.98
C ASP A 273 1.61 14.91 -10.45
N ALA A 274 0.88 13.83 -10.74
CA ALA A 274 0.69 13.36 -12.11
C ALA A 274 -0.01 14.40 -13.00
N VAL A 275 -1.13 14.95 -12.53
CA VAL A 275 -1.99 15.83 -13.33
C VAL A 275 -1.48 17.27 -13.34
N VAL A 276 -1.20 17.84 -12.18
CA VAL A 276 -0.86 19.26 -12.05
C VAL A 276 0.59 19.52 -12.42
N GLU A 277 1.50 18.64 -11.98
CA GLU A 277 2.94 18.83 -12.09
C GLU A 277 3.56 18.06 -13.28
N GLY A 278 2.81 17.17 -13.94
CA GLY A 278 3.34 16.31 -14.99
C GLY A 278 4.41 15.32 -14.48
N LYS A 279 4.33 14.92 -13.20
CA LYS A 279 5.34 14.08 -12.55
C LYS A 279 4.85 12.64 -12.40
N PRO A 280 5.50 11.65 -13.03
CA PRO A 280 5.18 10.25 -12.81
C PRO A 280 5.65 9.80 -11.42
N VAL A 281 5.15 8.65 -10.96
CA VAL A 281 5.54 8.10 -9.66
C VAL A 281 6.97 7.56 -9.71
N THR A 282 7.92 8.38 -9.25
CA THR A 282 9.35 8.06 -9.15
C THR A 282 9.85 7.97 -7.72
N HIS A 283 9.13 8.60 -6.78
CA HIS A 283 9.50 8.69 -5.37
C HIS A 283 8.31 8.33 -4.48
N ARG A 284 8.58 7.93 -3.23
CA ARG A 284 7.56 7.93 -2.18
C ARG A 284 8.15 8.21 -0.81
N ILE A 285 7.28 8.60 0.12
CA ILE A 285 7.63 8.71 1.53
C ILE A 285 7.66 7.30 2.15
N VAL A 286 8.73 7.02 2.89
CA VAL A 286 8.98 5.75 3.61
C VAL A 286 9.36 6.05 5.05
N THR A 287 8.71 5.40 6.01
CA THR A 287 9.14 5.41 7.42
C THR A 287 10.18 4.33 7.67
N VAL A 288 11.34 4.70 8.22
CA VAL A 288 12.38 3.76 8.68
C VAL A 288 12.38 3.78 10.21
N THR A 289 12.07 2.66 10.85
CA THR A 289 11.75 2.64 12.29
C THR A 289 11.85 1.24 12.91
N GLY A 290 11.54 1.14 14.20
CA GLY A 290 11.70 -0.04 15.06
C GLY A 290 12.88 0.11 16.02
N ASP A 291 12.86 -0.60 17.16
CA ASP A 291 13.86 -0.37 18.21
C ASP A 291 15.27 -0.81 17.80
N ALA A 292 15.40 -1.60 16.71
CA ALA A 292 16.70 -1.99 16.16
C ALA A 292 17.35 -0.87 15.32
N VAL A 293 16.62 0.18 14.94
CA VAL A 293 17.14 1.31 14.14
C VAL A 293 17.72 2.37 15.05
N LYS A 294 18.93 2.86 14.74
CA LYS A 294 19.62 3.86 15.57
C LYS A 294 18.95 5.23 15.53
N GLU A 295 18.62 5.73 14.34
CA GLU A 295 17.94 7.02 14.15
C GLU A 295 16.69 6.86 13.26
N PRO A 296 15.54 6.44 13.82
CA PRO A 296 14.29 6.34 13.08
C PRO A 296 13.93 7.64 12.37
N CYS A 297 13.39 7.58 11.15
CA CYS A 297 13.13 8.77 10.33
C CYS A 297 12.01 8.55 9.29
N ASN A 298 11.59 9.64 8.64
CA ASN A 298 10.74 9.59 7.45
C ASN A 298 11.53 10.15 6.27
N LEU A 299 11.62 9.39 5.17
CA LEU A 299 12.45 9.74 4.03
C LEU A 299 11.60 9.86 2.77
N LEU A 300 11.87 10.85 1.92
CA LEU A 300 11.41 10.90 0.54
C LEU A 300 12.44 10.16 -0.32
N VAL A 301 12.05 9.02 -0.89
CA VAL A 301 13.00 8.05 -1.44
C VAL A 301 12.68 7.73 -2.92
N PRO A 302 13.68 7.73 -3.82
CA PRO A 302 13.52 7.24 -5.18
C PRO A 302 13.22 5.74 -5.18
N LEU A 303 12.24 5.32 -5.97
CA LEU A 303 11.87 3.90 -6.10
C LEU A 303 13.06 3.06 -6.56
N GLY A 304 13.19 1.84 -6.01
CA GLY A 304 14.32 0.95 -6.27
C GLY A 304 15.54 1.17 -5.38
N THR A 305 15.55 2.19 -4.51
CA THR A 305 16.57 2.34 -3.45
C THR A 305 16.52 1.15 -2.50
N SER A 306 17.67 0.58 -2.16
CA SER A 306 17.76 -0.63 -1.32
C SER A 306 17.42 -0.35 0.15
N PHE A 307 16.91 -1.36 0.85
CA PHE A 307 16.63 -1.24 2.29
C PHE A 307 17.91 -0.94 3.08
N GLN A 308 19.05 -1.49 2.65
CA GLN A 308 20.36 -1.17 3.23
C GLN A 308 20.62 0.33 3.21
N HIS A 309 20.42 1.01 2.08
CA HIS A 309 20.64 2.46 1.98
C HIS A 309 19.73 3.24 2.93
N LEU A 310 18.46 2.83 3.07
CA LEU A 310 17.52 3.46 4.01
C LEU A 310 17.97 3.29 5.48
N ILE A 311 18.52 2.13 5.81
CA ILE A 311 19.06 1.83 7.14
C ILE A 311 20.33 2.64 7.40
N ASP A 312 21.20 2.79 6.40
CA ASP A 312 22.43 3.59 6.50
C ASP A 312 22.12 5.08 6.73
N GLU A 313 21.10 5.62 6.05
CA GLU A 313 20.57 6.97 6.31
C GLU A 313 20.09 7.12 7.75
N ALA A 314 19.44 6.09 8.30
CA ALA A 314 19.04 5.98 9.70
C ALA A 314 20.19 5.60 10.67
N LYS A 315 21.44 5.77 10.23
CA LYS A 315 22.70 5.52 10.96
C LYS A 315 22.92 4.06 11.38
N GLY A 316 22.37 3.14 10.61
CA GLY A 316 22.53 1.72 10.81
C GLY A 316 21.67 1.18 11.95
N PHE A 317 22.01 -0.02 12.37
CA PHE A 317 21.33 -0.69 13.48
C PHE A 317 21.93 -0.30 14.83
N ALA A 318 21.06 -0.10 15.83
CA ALA A 318 21.45 0.00 17.23
C ALA A 318 21.86 -1.37 17.80
N GLU A 319 21.19 -2.43 17.36
CA GLU A 319 21.51 -3.84 17.63
C GLU A 319 21.04 -4.73 16.46
N GLU A 320 21.52 -5.97 16.39
CA GLU A 320 21.11 -6.90 15.32
C GLU A 320 19.57 -7.11 15.35
N PRO A 321 18.86 -6.82 14.24
CA PRO A 321 17.41 -6.97 14.21
C PRO A 321 17.01 -8.46 14.21
N ASP A 322 15.95 -8.80 14.94
CA ASP A 322 15.29 -10.12 14.83
C ASP A 322 14.63 -10.27 13.46
N ARG A 323 13.97 -9.19 12.99
CA ARG A 323 13.24 -9.16 11.72
C ARG A 323 13.29 -7.77 11.10
N VAL A 324 13.42 -7.76 9.78
CA VAL A 324 13.19 -6.58 8.94
C VAL A 324 11.94 -6.82 8.11
N LEU A 325 10.96 -5.92 8.19
CA LEU A 325 9.68 -6.01 7.49
C LEU A 325 9.55 -4.87 6.48
N THR A 326 8.97 -5.18 5.32
CA THR A 326 8.34 -4.16 4.48
C THR A 326 6.90 -3.95 4.95
N GLY A 327 6.55 -2.69 5.26
CA GLY A 327 5.27 -2.35 5.88
C GLY A 327 5.28 -2.46 7.40
N GLY A 328 4.10 -2.65 8.00
CA GLY A 328 3.90 -2.66 9.45
C GLY A 328 3.95 -4.07 10.07
N PRO A 329 3.87 -4.18 11.41
CA PRO A 329 3.97 -5.47 12.10
C PRO A 329 2.75 -6.37 11.89
N MET A 330 1.60 -5.84 11.44
CA MET A 330 0.37 -6.63 11.30
C MET A 330 0.29 -7.32 9.93
N MET A 331 0.54 -6.59 8.84
CA MET A 331 0.40 -7.09 7.47
C MET A 331 1.72 -7.25 6.73
N GLY A 332 2.81 -6.68 7.26
CA GLY A 332 4.10 -6.61 6.59
C GLY A 332 4.73 -7.96 6.25
N ILE A 333 5.68 -7.93 5.33
CA ILE A 333 6.37 -9.12 4.82
C ILE A 333 7.81 -9.09 5.31
N ALA A 334 8.24 -10.16 5.97
CA ALA A 334 9.62 -10.31 6.41
C ALA A 334 10.57 -10.43 5.23
N GLN A 335 11.68 -9.70 5.30
CA GLN A 335 12.72 -9.68 4.28
C GLN A 335 13.88 -10.57 4.71
N HIS A 336 14.42 -11.33 3.76
CA HIS A 336 15.58 -12.21 3.97
C HIS A 336 16.91 -11.55 3.58
N THR A 337 16.86 -10.38 2.94
CA THR A 337 18.02 -9.60 2.52
C THR A 337 17.67 -8.10 2.52
N LEU A 338 18.69 -7.26 2.72
CA LEU A 338 18.56 -5.79 2.68
C LEU A 338 18.81 -5.20 1.29
N GLU A 339 19.19 -6.05 0.31
CA GLU A 339 19.37 -5.66 -1.09
C GLU A 339 18.04 -5.35 -1.81
N VAL A 340 16.91 -5.67 -1.17
CA VAL A 340 15.58 -5.44 -1.73
C VAL A 340 15.34 -3.94 -1.93
N GLY A 341 14.91 -3.56 -3.13
CA GLY A 341 14.54 -2.18 -3.46
C GLY A 341 13.12 -1.82 -3.01
N ILE A 342 12.91 -0.57 -2.59
CA ILE A 342 11.57 -0.05 -2.30
C ILE A 342 10.71 0.01 -3.57
N ILE A 343 9.41 -0.25 -3.45
CA ILE A 343 8.44 -0.19 -4.55
C ILE A 343 7.30 0.80 -4.25
N LYS A 344 6.42 1.05 -5.21
CA LYS A 344 5.26 1.95 -5.05
C LYS A 344 4.39 1.63 -3.82
N GLY A 345 4.37 0.38 -3.36
CA GLY A 345 3.63 -0.06 -2.16
C GLY A 345 4.41 -0.03 -0.84
N THR A 346 5.72 0.28 -0.83
CA THR A 346 6.56 0.22 0.38
C THR A 346 6.44 1.49 1.21
N ASN A 347 5.54 1.52 2.19
CA ASN A 347 5.37 2.69 3.08
C ASN A 347 6.30 2.70 4.31
N ALA A 348 6.89 1.56 4.66
CA ALA A 348 7.81 1.46 5.78
C ALA A 348 8.85 0.35 5.60
N VAL A 349 9.99 0.56 6.26
CA VAL A 349 10.99 -0.47 6.59
C VAL A 349 11.06 -0.53 8.12
N LEU A 350 10.52 -1.61 8.69
CA LEU A 350 10.43 -1.80 10.14
C LEU A 350 11.45 -2.85 10.59
N CYS A 351 12.38 -2.46 11.48
CA CYS A 351 13.42 -3.34 12.01
C CYS A 351 13.16 -3.60 13.49
N LEU A 352 12.63 -4.79 13.80
CA LEU A 352 12.24 -5.17 15.15
C LEU A 352 13.38 -5.86 15.89
N THR A 353 13.55 -5.51 17.16
CA THR A 353 14.40 -6.26 18.10
C THR A 353 13.70 -7.55 18.54
N ARG A 354 14.45 -8.48 19.13
CA ARG A 354 13.87 -9.72 19.69
C ARG A 354 12.85 -9.47 20.80
N LYS A 355 12.95 -8.34 21.51
CA LYS A 355 11.99 -7.94 22.57
C LYS A 355 10.65 -7.48 21.99
N GLU A 356 10.67 -6.89 20.80
CA GLU A 356 9.47 -6.44 20.10
C GLU A 356 8.84 -7.55 19.27
N ALA A 357 9.67 -8.41 18.68
CA ALA A 357 9.20 -9.53 17.89
C ALA A 357 8.44 -10.54 18.77
N ALA A 358 7.31 -11.02 18.26
CA ALA A 358 6.62 -12.11 18.92
C ALA A 358 7.52 -13.37 18.89
N PRO A 359 7.77 -14.04 20.05
CA PRO A 359 8.41 -15.36 20.05
C PRO A 359 7.78 -16.31 19.04
N ILE A 360 8.63 -17.10 18.40
CA ILE A 360 8.22 -18.19 17.51
C ILE A 360 7.77 -19.35 18.39
N GLU A 361 6.48 -19.67 18.33
CA GLU A 361 5.96 -20.91 18.91
C GLU A 361 6.01 -22.00 17.86
N THR A 362 6.74 -23.06 18.14
CA THR A 362 6.84 -24.24 17.27
C THR A 362 5.70 -25.24 17.52
N GLU A 363 5.06 -25.16 18.68
CA GLU A 363 3.93 -26.01 19.06
C GLU A 363 2.65 -25.18 19.15
N GLU A 364 1.87 -25.19 18.08
CA GLU A 364 0.59 -24.47 18.02
C GLU A 364 -0.50 -25.19 18.81
N VAL A 365 -0.90 -24.64 19.96
CA VAL A 365 -2.02 -25.19 20.75
C VAL A 365 -3.18 -24.21 20.81
N CYS A 366 -4.30 -24.58 20.18
CA CYS A 366 -5.53 -23.80 20.25
C CYS A 366 -6.24 -23.98 21.60
N LEU A 367 -6.34 -22.90 22.39
CA LEU A 367 -7.06 -22.89 23.67
C LEU A 367 -8.59 -22.79 23.54
N ARG A 368 -9.14 -22.72 22.31
CA ARG A 368 -10.58 -22.52 22.03
C ARG A 368 -11.23 -21.33 22.75
N CYS A 369 -10.45 -20.29 23.06
CA CYS A 369 -10.91 -19.12 23.82
C CYS A 369 -11.80 -18.13 23.04
N ALA A 370 -12.12 -18.40 21.77
CA ALA A 370 -12.91 -17.56 20.86
C ALA A 370 -12.37 -16.13 20.59
N ARG A 371 -11.21 -15.73 21.13
CA ARG A 371 -10.65 -14.38 20.92
C ARG A 371 -10.48 -14.01 19.45
N CYS A 372 -9.98 -14.94 18.63
CA CYS A 372 -9.78 -14.72 17.19
C CYS A 372 -11.09 -14.45 16.42
N VAL A 373 -12.21 -15.03 16.86
CA VAL A 373 -13.54 -14.80 16.30
C VAL A 373 -14.04 -13.41 16.71
N ASN A 374 -13.92 -13.08 18.00
CA ASN A 374 -14.41 -11.82 18.55
C ASN A 374 -13.71 -10.57 17.98
N VAL A 375 -12.47 -10.72 17.48
CA VAL A 375 -11.71 -9.63 16.86
C VAL A 375 -11.73 -9.68 15.33
N CYS A 376 -12.42 -10.62 14.68
CA CYS A 376 -12.42 -10.65 13.22
C CYS A 376 -13.35 -9.54 12.68
N PRO A 377 -12.83 -8.52 11.97
CA PRO A 377 -13.66 -7.43 11.46
C PRO A 377 -14.52 -7.83 10.26
N MET A 378 -14.34 -9.05 9.75
CA MET A 378 -15.10 -9.65 8.65
C MET A 378 -16.10 -10.69 9.16
N HIS A 379 -16.29 -10.82 10.48
CA HIS A 379 -17.18 -11.82 11.09
C HIS A 379 -16.87 -13.28 10.69
N LEU A 380 -15.62 -13.58 10.34
CA LEU A 380 -15.18 -14.93 9.98
C LEU A 380 -14.92 -15.77 11.25
N THR A 381 -14.66 -17.06 11.04
CA THR A 381 -14.27 -17.98 12.12
C THR A 381 -12.83 -18.50 11.92
N PRO A 382 -11.79 -17.69 12.24
CA PRO A 382 -10.40 -17.99 11.92
C PRO A 382 -9.90 -19.35 12.41
N VAL A 383 -10.35 -19.78 13.60
CA VAL A 383 -9.91 -21.05 14.19
C VAL A 383 -10.26 -22.24 13.32
N TYR A 384 -11.49 -22.34 12.80
CA TYR A 384 -11.88 -23.47 11.96
C TYR A 384 -11.26 -23.39 10.57
N MET A 385 -11.17 -22.18 10.01
CA MET A 385 -10.46 -21.96 8.73
C MET A 385 -9.01 -22.48 8.81
N HIS A 386 -8.32 -22.20 9.92
CA HIS A 386 -6.95 -22.63 10.15
C HIS A 386 -6.85 -24.16 10.37
N LEU A 387 -7.77 -24.74 11.14
CA LEU A 387 -7.81 -26.19 11.37
C LEU A 387 -8.05 -26.98 10.07
N TYR A 388 -8.94 -26.49 9.18
CA TYR A 388 -9.14 -27.11 7.87
C TYR A 388 -7.93 -26.92 6.96
N ALA A 389 -7.35 -25.70 6.94
CA ALA A 389 -6.13 -25.41 6.20
C ALA A 389 -4.97 -26.34 6.59
N GLY A 390 -4.75 -26.56 7.89
CA GLY A 390 -3.69 -27.45 8.39
C GLY A 390 -3.87 -28.92 8.01
N LYS A 391 -5.06 -29.33 7.57
CA LYS A 391 -5.38 -30.69 7.09
C LYS A 391 -5.46 -30.79 5.56
N GLY A 392 -5.17 -29.71 4.83
CA GLY A 392 -5.35 -29.67 3.37
C GLY A 392 -6.81 -29.68 2.91
N MET A 393 -7.76 -29.40 3.81
CA MET A 393 -9.21 -29.38 3.56
C MET A 393 -9.62 -28.02 2.97
N TRP A 394 -9.14 -27.72 1.77
CA TRP A 394 -9.25 -26.39 1.16
C TRP A 394 -10.70 -25.99 0.86
N LYS A 395 -11.53 -26.93 0.40
CA LYS A 395 -12.94 -26.67 0.06
C LYS A 395 -13.77 -26.36 1.31
N GLU A 396 -13.44 -26.99 2.43
CA GLU A 396 -14.08 -26.73 3.72
C GLU A 396 -13.65 -25.36 4.28
N ALA A 397 -12.39 -24.97 4.08
CA ALA A 397 -11.95 -23.61 4.39
C ALA A 397 -12.60 -22.56 3.47
N GLU A 398 -12.81 -22.88 2.19
CA GLU A 398 -13.56 -22.06 1.24
C GLU A 398 -15.02 -21.89 1.65
N ALA A 399 -15.69 -22.96 2.08
CA ALA A 399 -17.05 -22.91 2.61
C ALA A 399 -17.19 -22.04 3.88
N LEU A 400 -16.08 -21.74 4.57
CA LEU A 400 -16.00 -20.78 5.67
C LEU A 400 -15.60 -19.36 5.21
N ASN A 401 -15.67 -19.06 3.92
CA ASN A 401 -15.37 -17.77 3.32
C ASN A 401 -13.93 -17.29 3.56
N VAL A 402 -12.94 -18.19 3.53
CA VAL A 402 -11.52 -17.80 3.64
C VAL A 402 -11.09 -16.78 2.59
N MET A 403 -11.74 -16.76 1.43
CA MET A 403 -11.49 -15.78 0.37
C MET A 403 -11.86 -14.35 0.77
N ASP A 404 -12.80 -14.16 1.70
CA ASP A 404 -13.18 -12.84 2.24
C ASP A 404 -12.27 -12.35 3.36
N CYS A 405 -11.34 -13.18 3.84
CA CYS A 405 -10.35 -12.75 4.82
C CYS A 405 -9.54 -11.58 4.25
N ILE A 406 -9.39 -10.48 4.99
CA ILE A 406 -8.58 -9.34 4.56
C ILE A 406 -7.11 -9.42 5.01
N GLU A 407 -6.71 -10.54 5.62
CA GLU A 407 -5.32 -10.79 6.06
C GLU A 407 -4.75 -9.75 7.04
N CYS A 408 -5.60 -9.03 7.77
CA CYS A 408 -5.21 -7.98 8.70
C CYS A 408 -4.46 -8.47 9.95
N GLY A 409 -4.40 -9.77 10.24
CA GLY A 409 -3.65 -10.26 11.40
C GLY A 409 -4.23 -9.92 12.78
N SER A 410 -5.41 -9.30 12.89
CA SER A 410 -6.07 -9.06 14.19
C SER A 410 -6.24 -10.36 14.98
N CYS A 411 -6.59 -11.46 14.28
CA CYS A 411 -6.73 -12.77 14.88
C CYS A 411 -5.40 -13.39 15.33
N ASN A 412 -4.30 -13.21 14.59
CA ASN A 412 -2.96 -13.63 15.02
C ASN A 412 -2.52 -12.86 16.26
N TYR A 413 -2.65 -11.52 16.21
CA TYR A 413 -2.20 -10.64 17.29
C TYR A 413 -2.86 -10.95 18.63
N ILE A 414 -4.17 -11.20 18.66
CA ILE A 414 -4.88 -11.47 19.91
C ILE A 414 -4.71 -12.91 20.41
N CYS A 415 -4.13 -13.81 19.61
CA CYS A 415 -4.15 -15.25 19.89
C CYS A 415 -3.12 -15.59 20.98
N PRO A 416 -3.55 -16.06 22.17
CA PRO A 416 -2.62 -16.42 23.23
C PRO A 416 -1.76 -17.63 22.87
N GLY A 417 -2.29 -18.54 22.03
CA GLY A 417 -1.55 -19.69 21.50
C GLY A 417 -0.71 -19.40 20.26
N ARG A 418 -0.72 -18.15 19.76
CA ARG A 418 0.14 -17.68 18.65
C ARG A 418 0.09 -18.51 17.38
N LEU A 419 -1.07 -19.11 17.10
CA LEU A 419 -1.34 -19.83 15.86
C LEU A 419 -1.03 -18.93 14.65
N HIS A 420 -0.39 -19.49 13.62
CA HIS A 420 -0.10 -18.85 12.35
C HIS A 420 -1.36 -18.76 11.44
N LEU A 421 -2.42 -18.13 11.95
CA LEU A 421 -3.74 -18.09 11.28
C LEU A 421 -3.64 -17.41 9.90
N VAL A 422 -3.12 -16.19 9.82
CA VAL A 422 -3.00 -15.44 8.55
C VAL A 422 -2.13 -16.17 7.54
N GLN A 423 -1.01 -16.76 7.95
CA GLN A 423 -0.14 -17.54 7.07
C GLN A 423 -0.91 -18.73 6.47
N SER A 424 -1.68 -19.45 7.29
CA SER A 424 -2.54 -20.54 6.80
C SER A 424 -3.61 -20.06 5.82
N PHE A 425 -4.16 -18.86 6.01
CA PHE A 425 -5.17 -18.29 5.09
C PHE A 425 -4.54 -17.86 3.77
N ARG A 426 -3.36 -17.24 3.80
CA ARG A 426 -2.60 -16.88 2.59
C ARG A 426 -2.32 -18.11 1.73
N MET A 427 -1.84 -19.19 2.37
CA MET A 427 -1.62 -20.48 1.70
C MET A 427 -2.93 -21.04 1.13
N THR A 428 -3.99 -21.09 1.94
CA THR A 428 -5.29 -21.61 1.50
C THR A 428 -5.83 -20.85 0.27
N LYS A 429 -5.77 -19.51 0.28
CA LYS A 429 -6.20 -18.70 -0.87
C LYS A 429 -5.35 -18.95 -2.12
N MET A 430 -4.04 -19.15 -1.94
CA MET A 430 -3.16 -19.50 -3.06
C MET A 430 -3.56 -20.84 -3.67
N GLU A 431 -3.77 -21.87 -2.84
CA GLU A 431 -4.20 -23.19 -3.30
C GLU A 431 -5.57 -23.14 -4.00
N LEU A 432 -6.55 -22.45 -3.42
CA LEU A 432 -7.87 -22.29 -4.03
C LEU A 432 -7.80 -21.60 -5.41
N ARG A 433 -6.96 -20.57 -5.55
CA ARG A 433 -6.73 -19.92 -6.85
C ARG A 433 -6.09 -20.86 -7.87
N GLN A 434 -5.14 -21.69 -7.45
CA GLN A 434 -4.51 -22.67 -8.33
C GLN A 434 -5.49 -23.76 -8.76
N LEU A 435 -6.32 -24.26 -7.84
CA LEU A 435 -7.38 -25.22 -8.14
C LEU A 435 -8.38 -24.64 -9.14
N ALA A 436 -8.87 -23.41 -8.91
CA ALA A 436 -9.78 -22.73 -9.82
C ALA A 436 -9.16 -22.51 -11.23
N ALA A 437 -7.87 -22.17 -11.29
CA ALA A 437 -7.15 -22.02 -12.57
C ALA A 437 -7.03 -23.35 -13.32
N LYS A 438 -6.71 -24.45 -12.62
CA LYS A 438 -6.65 -25.81 -13.21
C LYS A 438 -8.02 -26.26 -13.71
N GLU A 439 -9.08 -26.04 -12.93
CA GLU A 439 -10.45 -26.36 -13.35
C GLU A 439 -10.88 -25.56 -14.58
N LYS A 440 -10.51 -24.27 -14.64
CA LYS A 440 -10.78 -23.42 -15.82
C LYS A 440 -10.04 -23.94 -17.06
N ALA A 441 -8.75 -24.23 -16.94
CA ALA A 441 -7.93 -24.77 -18.03
C ALA A 441 -8.45 -26.13 -18.53
N ALA A 442 -8.86 -27.02 -17.62
CA ALA A 442 -9.46 -28.31 -17.99
C ALA A 442 -10.80 -28.15 -18.73
N LYS A 443 -11.65 -27.20 -18.30
CA LYS A 443 -12.91 -26.88 -18.99
C LYS A 443 -12.69 -26.26 -20.36
N GLU A 444 -11.64 -25.45 -20.53
CA GLU A 444 -11.26 -24.88 -21.83
C GLU A 444 -10.70 -25.95 -22.76
N ALA A 445 -9.83 -26.83 -22.27
CA ALA A 445 -9.30 -27.95 -23.04
C ALA A 445 -10.38 -28.97 -23.44
N ALA A 446 -11.41 -29.18 -22.63
CA ALA A 446 -12.54 -30.06 -22.97
C ALA A 446 -13.52 -29.43 -23.99
N LYS A 447 -13.41 -28.13 -24.27
CA LYS A 447 -14.21 -27.41 -25.27
C LYS A 447 -13.50 -27.23 -26.60
N ALA A 448 -12.17 -27.39 -26.62
CA ALA A 448 -11.34 -27.41 -27.83
C ALA A 448 -11.30 -28.84 -28.39
#